data_AF-A0A8B6CKQ6-F1
#
_entry.id   AF-A0A8B6CKQ6-F1
#
_cell.length_a   1.000
_cell.length_b   1.000
_cell.length_c   1.000
_cell.angle_alpha   90.00
_cell.angle_beta   90.00
_cell.angle_gamma   90.00
#
_symmetry.space_group_name_H-M   'P 1'
#
loop_
_entity.id
_entity.type
_entity.pdbx_description
1 polymer ?
#
loop_
_entity_poly.entity_id
_entity_poly.type
_entity_poly.pdbx_seq_one_letter_code
_entity_poly.pdbx_strand_id
1 'polypeptide(L)'
;MLIPNGDAVPNPCAGQSGIWGGVGHNVAAGGGLNNQFGLDFNSSGKVWTPEFCQKDSDQDGKSNGFELGDADCKWTPGGTPEGIATGHPGQYSSR
;
A
#
# COMPACT_ATOMS: atom_id res chain seq x y z
N MET A 1 11.07 -6.72 -5.06
CA MET A 1 9.90 -6.19 -4.35
C MET A 1 10.28 -4.85 -3.75
N LEU A 2 9.55 -3.77 -4.07
CA LEU A 2 9.87 -2.39 -3.63
C LEU A 2 8.95 -1.86 -2.54
N ILE A 3 7.86 -2.57 -2.26
CA ILE A 3 6.79 -2.21 -1.32
C ILE A 3 6.54 -3.44 -0.44
N PRO A 4 6.47 -3.30 0.89
CA PRO A 4 6.18 -4.44 1.76
C PRO A 4 4.78 -4.99 1.48
N ASN A 5 4.66 -6.32 1.37
CA ASN A 5 3.39 -7.03 1.10
C ASN A 5 2.56 -6.50 -0.09
N GLY A 6 3.17 -5.76 -1.03
CA GLY A 6 2.45 -5.08 -2.11
C GLY A 6 1.77 -6.03 -3.11
N ASP A 7 2.13 -7.32 -3.09
CA ASP A 7 1.56 -8.42 -3.86
C ASP A 7 0.55 -9.27 -3.05
N ALA A 8 0.39 -8.98 -1.76
CA ALA A 8 -0.41 -9.74 -0.80
C ALA A 8 -1.42 -8.86 -0.06
N VAL A 9 -1.97 -7.84 -0.75
CA VAL A 9 -2.86 -6.85 -0.15
C VAL A 9 -4.31 -7.34 -0.12
N PRO A 10 -5.02 -7.32 1.02
CA PRO A 10 -6.42 -7.75 1.08
C PRO A 10 -7.33 -6.85 0.23
N ASN A 11 -8.38 -7.44 -0.35
CA ASN A 11 -9.37 -6.66 -1.10
C ASN A 11 -10.04 -5.61 -0.18
N PRO A 12 -9.97 -4.31 -0.52
CA PRO A 12 -10.56 -3.26 0.30
C PRO A 12 -12.10 -3.22 0.27
N CYS A 13 -12.75 -3.93 -0.66
CA CYS A 13 -14.21 -3.95 -0.75
C CYS A 13 -14.83 -4.85 0.34
N ALA A 14 -15.66 -4.25 1.20
CA ALA A 14 -16.36 -4.97 2.26
C ALA A 14 -17.15 -6.19 1.73
N GLY A 15 -16.96 -7.35 2.36
CA GLY A 15 -17.64 -8.59 1.97
C GLY A 15 -17.06 -9.29 0.74
N GLN A 16 -16.01 -8.74 0.13
CA GLN A 16 -15.28 -9.43 -0.93
C GLN A 16 -14.00 -10.07 -0.38
N SER A 17 -13.83 -11.36 -0.69
CA SER A 17 -12.58 -12.06 -0.43
C SER A 17 -11.67 -11.94 -1.65
N GLY A 18 -10.36 -11.85 -1.42
CA GLY A 18 -9.37 -11.82 -2.50
C GLY A 18 -8.14 -11.03 -2.10
N ILE A 19 -7.07 -11.23 -2.86
CA ILE A 19 -5.80 -10.52 -2.75
C ILE A 19 -5.61 -9.68 -4.00
N TRP A 20 -5.23 -8.42 -3.80
CA TRP A 20 -4.74 -7.52 -4.83
C TRP A 20 -3.23 -7.77 -4.98
N GLY A 21 -2.83 -8.22 -6.18
CA GLY A 21 -1.45 -8.57 -6.50
C GLY A 21 -0.54 -7.37 -6.78
N GLY A 22 -1.07 -6.15 -6.60
CA GLY A 22 -0.34 -4.91 -6.78
C GLY A 22 -1.11 -3.73 -6.21
N VAL A 23 -0.36 -2.76 -5.69
CA VAL A 23 -0.85 -1.45 -5.27
C VAL A 23 -0.31 -0.35 -6.17
N GLY A 24 -0.82 0.87 -6.02
CA GLY A 24 -0.40 2.03 -6.81
C GLY A 24 -1.21 2.26 -8.08
N HIS A 25 -2.18 1.40 -8.37
CA HIS A 25 -3.07 1.55 -9.51
C HIS A 25 -4.53 1.24 -9.14
N ASN A 26 -5.45 1.65 -10.00
CA ASN A 26 -6.89 1.46 -9.78
C ASN A 26 -7.41 0.05 -10.12
N VAL A 27 -6.56 -0.84 -10.66
CA VAL A 27 -6.95 -2.22 -10.99
C VAL A 27 -6.27 -3.19 -10.05
N ALA A 28 -7.03 -4.15 -9.51
CA ALA A 28 -6.58 -5.14 -8.53
C ALA A 28 -5.36 -5.99 -8.93
N ALA A 29 -5.13 -6.14 -10.24
CA ALA A 29 -3.97 -6.84 -10.77
C ALA A 29 -2.67 -6.00 -10.77
N GLY A 30 -2.70 -4.74 -10.30
CA GLY A 30 -1.53 -3.85 -10.28
C GLY A 30 -1.28 -3.11 -11.60
N GLY A 31 -2.32 -2.63 -12.28
CA GLY A 31 -2.19 -1.88 -13.54
C GLY A 31 -3.28 -0.85 -13.79
N GLY A 32 -3.26 -0.20 -14.95
CA GLY A 32 -4.16 0.92 -15.25
C GLY A 32 -3.62 2.25 -14.70
N LEU A 33 -4.51 3.24 -14.54
CA LEU A 33 -4.12 4.55 -14.03
C LEU A 33 -3.61 4.46 -12.59
N ASN A 34 -2.61 5.28 -12.27
CA ASN A 34 -2.10 5.38 -10.90
C ASN A 34 -3.19 5.95 -9.98
N ASN A 35 -3.33 5.36 -8.80
CA ASN A 35 -4.05 5.97 -7.69
C ASN A 35 -3.13 6.94 -6.93
N GLN A 36 -3.64 7.59 -5.89
CA GLN A 36 -2.87 8.57 -5.12
C GLN A 36 -1.61 7.96 -4.51
N PHE A 37 -1.68 6.73 -3.98
CA PHE A 37 -0.50 5.99 -3.52
C PHE A 37 0.57 5.83 -4.60
N GLY A 38 0.18 5.45 -5.82
CA GLY A 38 1.12 5.28 -6.93
C GLY A 38 1.75 6.59 -7.39
N LEU A 39 0.99 7.69 -7.34
CA LEU A 39 1.51 9.04 -7.60
C LEU A 39 2.50 9.47 -6.51
N ASP A 40 2.17 9.22 -5.25
CA ASP A 40 3.02 9.52 -4.11
C ASP A 40 4.30 8.70 -4.12
N PHE A 41 4.21 7.40 -4.42
CA PHE A 41 5.37 6.53 -4.60
C PHE A 41 6.25 7.00 -5.75
N ASN A 42 5.67 7.46 -6.85
CA ASN A 42 6.45 8.04 -7.93
C ASN A 42 7.13 9.35 -7.50
N SER A 43 6.46 10.18 -6.70
CA SER A 43 7.03 11.41 -6.16
C SER A 43 8.14 11.17 -5.13
N SER A 44 8.11 10.04 -4.41
CA SER A 44 9.20 9.60 -3.52
C SER A 44 10.38 8.96 -4.28
N GLY A 45 10.37 9.02 -5.62
CA GLY A 45 11.41 8.41 -6.45
C GLY A 45 11.32 6.89 -6.52
N LYS A 46 10.14 6.32 -6.25
CA LYS A 46 9.87 4.87 -6.18
C LYS A 46 10.70 4.18 -5.10
N VAL A 47 10.89 4.87 -3.98
CA VAL A 47 11.59 4.38 -2.80
C VAL A 47 10.62 4.35 -1.62
N TRP A 48 10.67 3.25 -0.87
CA TRP A 48 9.98 3.12 0.41
C TRP A 48 10.73 3.89 1.49
N THR A 49 10.57 5.21 1.50
CA THR A 49 11.19 6.08 2.52
C THR A 49 10.30 6.14 3.77
N PRO A 50 10.86 6.48 4.95
CA PRO A 50 10.05 6.68 6.16
C PRO A 50 8.93 7.71 5.96
N GLU A 51 9.18 8.77 5.18
CA GLU A 51 8.19 9.81 4.89
C GLU A 51 7.05 9.27 4.02
N PHE A 52 7.37 8.47 3.00
CA PHE A 52 6.36 7.81 2.17
C PHE A 52 5.58 6.77 2.98
N CYS A 53 6.25 5.99 3.81
CA CYS A 53 5.64 4.98 4.67
C CYS A 53 4.65 5.60 5.68
N GLN A 54 4.97 6.76 6.26
CA GLN A 54 4.09 7.47 7.19
C GLN A 54 2.96 8.25 6.52
N LYS A 55 2.95 8.37 5.19
CA LYS A 55 1.91 9.09 4.46
C LYS A 55 0.60 8.30 4.49
N ASP A 56 -0.51 9.00 4.64
CA ASP A 56 -1.87 8.49 4.42
C ASP A 56 -2.29 8.91 3.01
N SER A 57 -2.06 8.04 2.03
CA SER A 57 -2.18 8.44 0.61
C SER A 57 -3.63 8.45 0.14
N ASP A 58 -4.50 7.62 0.70
CA ASP A 58 -5.92 7.62 0.35
C ASP A 58 -6.82 8.36 1.33
N GLN A 59 -6.26 8.86 2.45
CA GLN A 59 -6.89 9.71 3.46
C GLN A 59 -7.85 8.97 4.39
N ASP A 60 -7.73 7.64 4.53
CA ASP A 60 -8.59 6.81 5.37
C ASP A 60 -8.23 6.89 6.89
N GLY A 61 -7.17 7.62 7.23
CA GLY A 61 -6.67 7.81 8.58
C GLY A 61 -5.57 6.81 8.97
N LYS A 62 -5.12 5.94 8.06
CA LYS A 62 -4.00 5.02 8.28
C LYS A 62 -2.83 5.38 7.39
N SER A 63 -1.63 5.11 7.87
CA SER A 63 -0.44 5.28 7.05
C SER A 63 -0.27 4.10 6.09
N ASN A 64 0.38 4.36 4.96
CA ASN A 64 0.79 3.36 3.98
C ASN A 64 1.48 2.16 4.64
N GLY A 65 2.38 2.43 5.59
CA GLY A 65 3.09 1.41 6.34
C GLY A 65 2.20 0.60 7.26
N PHE A 66 1.29 1.24 7.99
CA PHE A 66 0.34 0.53 8.84
C PHE A 66 -0.48 -0.48 8.02
N GLU A 67 -0.98 -0.06 6.86
CA GLU A 67 -1.79 -0.90 6.00
C GLU A 67 -1.00 -2.02 5.32
N LEU A 68 0.26 -1.79 4.97
CA LEU A 68 1.11 -2.75 4.27
C LEU A 68 1.97 -3.63 5.20
N GLY A 69 1.80 -3.54 6.52
CA GLY A 69 2.49 -4.38 7.49
C GLY A 69 3.91 -3.91 7.86
N ASP A 70 4.16 -2.60 7.74
CA ASP A 70 5.36 -1.88 8.17
C ASP A 70 4.98 -0.64 8.99
N ALA A 71 4.25 -0.84 10.08
CA ALA A 71 3.70 0.26 10.89
C ALA A 71 4.78 1.17 11.51
N ASP A 72 5.97 0.61 11.78
CA ASP A 72 7.11 1.33 12.34
C ASP A 72 8.01 1.97 11.27
N CYS A 73 7.70 1.79 9.97
CA CYS A 73 8.48 2.31 8.85
C CYS A 73 9.97 1.92 8.86
N LYS A 74 10.23 0.65 9.17
CA LYS A 74 11.58 0.07 9.28
C LYS A 74 11.90 -0.86 8.13
N TRP A 75 10.89 -1.28 7.36
CA TRP A 75 11.10 -2.18 6.24
C TRP A 75 12.00 -1.54 5.18
N THR A 76 12.83 -2.37 4.56
CA THR A 76 13.69 -1.98 3.45
C THR A 76 13.51 -2.95 2.29
N PRO A 77 13.72 -2.52 1.03
CA PRO A 77 13.56 -3.36 -0.16
C PRO A 77 14.23 -4.72 -0.05
N GLY A 78 13.43 -5.79 -0.16
CA GLY A 78 13.88 -7.18 -0.06
C GLY A 78 13.90 -7.74 1.37
N GLY A 79 13.61 -6.92 2.39
CA GLY A 79 13.43 -7.37 3.77
C GLY A 79 12.13 -8.14 3.98
N THR A 80 11.98 -8.74 5.15
CA THR A 80 10.71 -9.33 5.61
C THR A 80 9.90 -8.26 6.33
N PRO A 81 8.66 -7.96 5.90
CA PRO A 81 7.76 -7.05 6.63
C PRO A 81 7.50 -7.54 8.06
N GLU A 82 7.31 -6.62 9.00
CA GLU A 82 7.07 -6.97 10.41
C GLU A 82 5.68 -7.58 10.62
N GLY A 83 4.72 -7.20 9.78
CA GLY A 83 3.35 -7.71 9.79
C GLY A 83 2.83 -8.11 8.42
N ILE A 84 1.55 -8.47 8.40
CA ILE A 84 0.79 -8.72 7.16
C ILE A 84 0.13 -7.43 6.68
N ALA A 85 -0.20 -7.36 5.39
CA ALA A 85 -1.06 -6.28 4.89
C ALA A 85 -2.47 -6.41 5.48
N THR A 86 -3.02 -5.30 5.95
CA THR A 86 -4.33 -5.20 6.62
C THR A 86 -5.28 -4.24 5.90
N GLY A 87 -4.77 -3.42 4.99
CA GLY A 87 -5.52 -2.40 4.25
C GLY A 87 -4.92 -2.16 2.87
N HIS A 88 -5.54 -1.27 2.10
CA HIS A 88 -5.10 -0.94 0.75
C HIS A 88 -4.80 0.55 0.66
N PRO A 89 -3.53 0.98 0.55
CA PRO A 89 -3.08 2.34 0.84
C PRO A 89 -3.37 3.40 -0.22
N GLY A 90 -4.24 3.07 -1.17
CA GLY A 90 -4.56 3.89 -2.33
C GLY A 90 -6.00 3.71 -2.78
N GLN A 91 -6.86 3.15 -1.92
CA GLN A 91 -8.27 2.92 -2.17
C GLN A 91 -8.99 3.30 -0.89
N TYR A 92 -9.52 4.53 -0.84
CA TYR A 92 -10.29 5.00 0.31
C TYR A 92 -11.41 4.00 0.57
N SER A 93 -11.29 3.25 1.67
CA SER A 93 -12.34 2.33 2.09
C SER A 93 -13.49 3.18 2.63
N SER A 94 -14.40 3.59 1.75
CA SER A 94 -15.67 4.18 2.17
C SER A 94 -16.38 3.15 3.04
N ARG A 95 -16.56 3.47 4.33
CA ARG A 95 -17.35 2.68 5.27
C ARG A 95 -18.72 2.31 4.71
#